data_AF-A0A6M4ZA68-F1
#
_entry.id   AF-A0A6M4ZA68-F1
#
_cell.length_a   1.000
_cell.length_b   1.000
_cell.length_c   1.000
_cell.angle_alpha   90.00
_cell.angle_beta   90.00
_cell.angle_gamma   90.00
#
_symmetry.space_group_name_H-M   'P 1'
#
loop_
_entity.id
_entity.type
_entity.pdbx_description
1 polymer ?
#
loop_
_entity_poly.entity_id
_entity_poly.type
_entity_poly.pdbx_seq_one_letter_code
_entity_poly.pdbx_strand_id
1 'polypeptide(L)' 'MSHNLALLPSAERQRIELIKQAHLLVWRRRRNEIGREVVVAAIDEVDEEHREWFRQQLNAIRGQA' A
#
# COMPACT_ATOMS: atom_id res chain seq x y z
N MET A 1 9.91 21.47 11.10
CA MET A 1 11.10 20.84 10.49
C MET A 1 10.65 20.11 9.23
N SER A 2 11.36 20.24 8.12
CA SER A 2 11.05 19.49 6.89
C SER A 2 11.81 18.16 6.89
N HIS A 3 11.12 17.06 6.59
CA HIS A 3 11.76 15.77 6.31
C HIS A 3 11.95 15.63 4.80
N ASN A 4 13.20 15.51 4.35
CA ASN A 4 13.51 15.31 2.95
C ASN A 4 13.33 13.83 2.58
N LEU A 5 12.19 13.51 1.96
CA LEU A 5 11.86 12.15 1.55
C LEU A 5 12.83 11.56 0.52
N ALA A 6 13.59 12.41 -0.20
CA ALA A 6 14.58 11.95 -1.18
C ALA A 6 15.82 11.33 -0.53
N LEU A 7 16.09 11.65 0.74
CA LEU A 7 17.26 11.15 1.49
C LEU A 7 16.96 9.87 2.28
N LEU A 8 15.74 9.34 2.18
CA LEU A 8 15.36 8.14 2.91
C LEU A 8 16.08 6.90 2.35
N PRO A 9 16.40 5.92 3.23
CA PRO A 9 16.82 4.59 2.79
C PRO A 9 15.85 4.00 1.76
N SER A 10 16.36 3.15 0.87
CA SER A 10 15.54 2.50 -0.16
C SER A 10 14.32 1.78 0.40
N ALA A 11 14.47 1.04 1.50
CA ALA A 11 13.39 0.33 2.16
C ALA A 11 12.28 1.27 2.67
N GLU A 12 12.64 2.42 3.24
CA GLU A 12 11.68 3.42 3.72
C GLU A 12 10.95 4.10 2.55
N ARG A 13 11.66 4.39 1.45
CA ARG A 13 11.02 4.89 0.22
C ARG A 13 10.05 3.87 -0.36
N GLN A 14 10.39 2.59 -0.37
CA GLN A 14 9.52 1.53 -0.86
C GLN A 14 8.24 1.43 -0.03
N ARG A 15 8.34 1.51 1.30
CA ARG A 15 7.16 1.56 2.19
C ARG A 15 6.26 2.78 1.91
N ILE A 16 6.84 3.93 1.55
CA ILE A 16 6.08 5.12 1.15
C ILE A 16 5.33 4.90 -0.17
N GLU A 17 5.94 4.25 -1.16
CA GLU A 17 5.22 3.95 -2.40
C GLU A 17 4.13 2.91 -2.18
N LEU A 18 4.40 1.88 -1.37
CA LEU A 18 3.42 0.88 -1.00
C LEU A 18 2.24 1.49 -0.24
N ILE A 19 2.44 2.41 0.71
CA ILE A 19 1.29 3.02 1.41
C ILE A 19 0.42 3.86 0.47
N LYS A 20 1.01 4.56 -0.51
CA LYS A 20 0.26 5.28 -1.55
C LYS A 20 -0.59 4.31 -2.37
N GLN A 21 0.01 3.19 -2.80
CA GLN A 21 -0.69 2.15 -3.54
C GLN A 21 -1.83 1.55 -2.71
N ALA A 22 -1.63 1.32 -1.41
CA ALA A 22 -2.67 0.79 -0.52
C ALA A 22 -3.88 1.72 -0.45
N HIS A 23 -3.66 3.03 -0.27
CA HIS A 23 -4.73 4.03 -0.27
C HIS A 23 -5.49 4.05 -1.60
N LEU A 24 -4.76 4.04 -2.73
CA LEU A 24 -5.38 4.03 -4.05
C LEU A 24 -6.24 2.77 -4.26
N LEU A 25 -5.72 1.59 -3.93
CA LEU A 25 -6.45 0.32 -4.08
C LEU A 25 -7.73 0.31 -3.24
N VAL A 26 -7.67 0.73 -1.97
CA VAL A 26 -8.86 0.79 -1.12
C VAL A 26 -9.87 1.81 -1.67
N TRP A 27 -9.42 2.98 -2.11
CA TRP A 27 -10.29 4.00 -2.71
C TRP A 27 -11.00 3.48 -3.97
N ARG A 28 -10.26 2.87 -4.92
CA ARG A 28 -10.83 2.26 -6.14
C ARG A 28 -11.80 1.13 -5.80
N ARG A 29 -11.47 0.30 -4.81
CA ARG A 29 -12.34 -0.82 -4.40
C ARG A 29 -13.66 -0.32 -3.79
N ARG A 30 -13.63 0.74 -2.98
CA ARG A 30 -14.85 1.37 -2.41
C ARG A 30 -15.77 1.93 -3.50
N ARG A 31 -15.22 2.32 -4.64
CA ARG A 31 -15.96 2.83 -5.81
C ARG A 31 -16.38 1.74 -6.79
N ASN A 32 -16.13 0.47 -6.46
CA ASN A 32 -16.35 -0.69 -7.34
C ASN A 32 -15.60 -0.61 -8.69
N GLU A 33 -14.52 0.17 -8.78
CA GLU A 33 -13.71 0.31 -10.00
C GLU A 33 -12.76 -0.87 -10.22
N ILE A 34 -12.46 -1.62 -9.16
CA ILE A 34 -11.65 -2.85 -9.20
C ILE A 34 -12.30 -3.92 -8.34
N GLY A 35 -12.10 -5.19 -8.69
CA GLY A 35 -12.50 -6.32 -7.86
C GLY A 35 -11.47 -6.67 -6.79
N ARG A 36 -11.76 -7.75 -6.03
CA ARG A 36 -10.88 -8.23 -4.95
C ARG A 36 -9.60 -8.85 -5.51
N GLU A 37 -9.69 -9.49 -6.66
CA GLU A 37 -8.60 -10.13 -7.38
C GLU A 37 -7.45 -9.17 -7.70
N VAL A 38 -7.76 -7.92 -8.06
CA VAL A 38 -6.74 -6.88 -8.30
C VAL A 38 -5.98 -6.54 -7.03
N VAL A 39 -6.66 -6.53 -5.87
CA VAL A 39 -6.02 -6.28 -4.58
C VAL A 39 -5.13 -7.46 -4.17
N VAL A 40 -5.56 -8.70 -4.44
CA VAL A 40 -4.76 -9.90 -4.17
C VAL A 40 -3.51 -9.93 -5.04
N ALA A 41 -3.65 -9.70 -6.36
CA ALA A 41 -2.52 -9.64 -7.28
C ALA A 41 -1.50 -8.56 -6.84
N ALA A 42 -1.98 -7.38 -6.44
CA ALA A 42 -1.12 -6.32 -5.93
C ALA A 42 -0.38 -6.70 -4.64
N ILE A 43 -0.91 -7.61 -3.80
CA ILE A 43 -0.19 -8.13 -2.62
C ILE A 43 0.88 -9.14 -3.07
N ASP A 44 0.55 -10.02 -4.02
CA ASP A 44 1.46 -11.07 -4.49
C ASP A 44 2.69 -10.49 -5.21
N GLU A 45 2.53 -9.35 -5.90
CA GLU A 45 3.60 -8.60 -6.56
C GLU A 45 4.59 -7.90 -5.61
N VAL A 46 4.24 -7.75 -4.33
CA VAL A 46 5.14 -7.13 -3.34
C VAL A 46 6.19 -8.14 -2.89
N ASP A 47 7.44 -7.67 -2.78
CA ASP A 47 8.56 -8.43 -2.23
C ASP A 47 8.23 -9.00 -0.84
N GLU A 48 8.75 -10.20 -0.56
CA GLU A 48 8.45 -10.95 0.67
C GLU A 48 8.66 -10.11 1.96
N GLU A 49 9.71 -9.27 1.99
CA GLU A 49 10.02 -8.40 3.12
C GLU A 49 8.86 -7.45 3.49
N HIS A 50 8.11 -6.98 2.49
CA HIS A 50 7.09 -5.96 2.66
C HIS A 50 5.65 -6.48 2.49
N ARG A 51 5.47 -7.71 2.02
CA ARG A 51 4.17 -8.27 1.64
C ARG A 51 3.18 -8.29 2.79
N GLU A 52 3.57 -8.88 3.93
CA GLU A 52 2.68 -8.98 5.09
C GLU A 52 2.39 -7.60 5.69
N TRP A 53 3.40 -6.72 5.75
CA TRP A 53 3.21 -5.34 6.18
C TRP A 53 2.21 -4.59 5.28
N PHE A 54 2.35 -4.71 3.95
CA PHE A 54 1.45 -4.09 2.99
C PHE A 54 0.00 -4.62 3.13
N ARG A 55 -0.16 -5.92 3.34
CA ARG A 55 -1.45 -6.54 3.63
C ARG A 55 -2.09 -5.97 4.90
N GLN A 56 -1.31 -5.75 5.95
CA GLN A 56 -1.80 -5.13 7.19
C GLN A 56 -2.24 -3.68 6.97
N GLN A 57 -1.48 -2.90 6.19
CA GLN A 57 -1.86 -1.52 5.85
C GLN A 57 -3.18 -1.47 5.07
N LEU A 58 -3.37 -2.35 4.08
CA LEU A 58 -4.63 -2.45 3.34
C LEU A 58 -5.82 -2.72 4.29
N ASN A 59 -5.65 -3.62 5.26
CA ASN A 59 -6.68 -3.92 6.25
C ASN A 59 -6.97 -2.72 7.17
N ALA A 60 -5.92 -2.04 7.64
CA ALA A 60 -6.05 -0.86 8.50
C ALA A 60 -6.78 0.29 7.77
N ILE A 61 -6.35 0.65 6.56
CA ILE A 61 -6.97 1.70 5.75
C ILE A 61 -8.43 1.35 5.42
N ARG A 62 -8.73 0.08 5.15
CA ARG A 62 -10.10 -0.37 4.91
C ARG A 62 -10.99 -0.13 6.13
N GLY A 63 -10.48 -0.38 7.34
CA GLY A 63 -11.22 -0.23 8.61
C GLY A 63 -11.36 1.20 9.13
N GLN A 64 -10.72 2.19 8.52
CA GLN A 64 -10.80 3.61 8.91
C GLN A 64 -11.99 4.38 8.31
N ALA A 65 -12.87 3.73 7.54
CA ALA A 65 -14.05 4.37 6.94
C ALA A 65 -15.36 3.79 7.47
#